data_AF-G3MME6-F1
#
_entry.id   AF-G3MME6-F1
#
_cell.length_a   1.000
_cell.length_b   1.000
_cell.length_c   1.000
_cell.angle_alpha   90.00
_cell.angle_beta   90.00
_cell.angle_gamma   90.00
#
_symmetry.space_group_name_H-M   'P 1'
#
loop_
_entity.id
_entity.type
_entity.pdbx_description
1 polymer ?
#
loop_
_entity_poly.entity_id
_entity_poly.type
_entity_poly.pdbx_seq_one_letter_code
_entity_poly.pdbx_strand_id
1 'polypeptide(L)'
;MKRARSGGSLSRGATALLVLCFATQMVTGANGASVPGNGENSETDDNDLGAGHEAGKAYHKAQVQVIPAKEITPIQDLTTTTTTTTTTTTLAPVAPVEISVTIKKVEVSVIYESHCPFSRRFMYGQLYPTYQKMKDFMNLTILPFGKARIDNVSAEHPHITCQHGSNECTGNMMETCVLHVAQETITAVKILACMSSNSQPHLAGPKCVEGTSVKWTEVQKCVDEHGTQYIVEVAKQTWSLQSYVARVPLIIMDGMKDNYVEYYAQKDFFRLLCEHVPYEEYDQTPCSASLGRRRRRRR
;
A
#
# COMPACT_ATOMS: atom_id res chain seq x y z
N MET A 1 32.21 -21.76 50.14
CA MET A 1 33.05 -22.85 50.67
C MET A 1 32.96 -24.04 49.72
N LYS A 2 34.10 -24.57 49.27
CA LYS A 2 34.23 -25.67 48.31
C LYS A 2 34.04 -27.04 48.99
N ARG A 3 33.37 -27.99 48.31
CA ARG A 3 33.61 -29.45 48.38
C ARG A 3 32.97 -30.07 47.13
N ALA A 4 33.72 -30.47 46.11
CA ALA A 4 34.57 -31.66 45.97
C ALA A 4 33.79 -32.90 45.49
N ARG A 5 34.31 -33.46 44.39
CA ARG A 5 33.82 -34.58 43.56
C ARG A 5 34.02 -35.97 44.20
N SER A 6 33.20 -36.92 43.76
CA SER A 6 33.57 -38.31 43.41
C SER A 6 32.59 -38.76 42.31
N GLY A 7 32.94 -39.33 41.16
CA GLY A 7 34.04 -40.24 40.83
C GLY A 7 33.49 -41.67 40.79
N GLY A 8 33.28 -42.25 39.59
CA GLY A 8 32.91 -43.65 39.41
C GLY A 8 32.46 -44.00 37.99
N SER A 9 33.30 -44.73 37.26
CA SER A 9 33.16 -45.20 35.87
C SER A 9 33.17 -46.73 35.85
N LEU A 10 32.38 -47.38 34.99
CA LEU A 10 32.53 -48.74 34.43
C LEU A 10 31.40 -48.92 33.39
N SER A 11 31.58 -48.98 32.06
CA SER A 11 32.40 -49.82 31.16
C SER A 11 31.64 -51.04 30.61
N ARG A 12 31.74 -51.21 29.26
CA ARG A 12 31.36 -52.33 28.36
C ARG A 12 29.86 -52.47 28.04
N GLY A 13 29.38 -52.53 26.79
CA GLY A 13 29.99 -52.81 25.48
C GLY A 13 29.50 -54.16 24.95
N ALA A 14 28.58 -54.18 23.97
CA ALA A 14 28.37 -55.27 23.00
C ALA A 14 27.35 -54.87 21.91
N THR A 15 27.81 -54.98 20.65
CA THR A 15 27.08 -54.87 19.38
C THR A 15 26.68 -56.25 18.84
N ALA A 16 25.49 -56.40 18.26
CA ALA A 16 25.11 -57.33 17.16
C ALA A 16 23.57 -57.30 16.97
N LEU A 17 23.02 -56.78 15.86
CA LEU A 17 22.77 -57.37 14.52
C LEU A 17 21.30 -57.84 14.31
N LEU A 18 20.59 -57.09 13.45
CA LEU A 18 19.71 -57.53 12.34
C LEU A 18 18.72 -58.71 12.52
N VAL A 19 17.41 -58.45 12.36
CA VAL A 19 16.47 -59.28 11.58
C VAL A 19 15.36 -58.42 10.94
N LEU A 20 15.05 -58.75 9.68
CA LEU A 20 14.12 -58.14 8.73
C LEU A 20 12.61 -58.30 9.03
N CYS A 21 11.84 -57.35 8.45
CA CYS A 21 10.53 -57.43 7.78
C CYS A 21 9.34 -58.15 8.44
N PHE A 22 8.17 -57.50 8.46
CA PHE A 22 7.02 -57.87 7.61
C PHE A 22 5.96 -56.76 7.61
N ALA A 23 5.37 -56.53 6.43
CA ALA A 23 4.30 -55.60 6.16
C ALA A 23 2.94 -56.08 6.73
N THR A 24 2.02 -55.15 6.98
CA THR A 24 0.62 -55.26 6.54
C THR A 24 -0.09 -53.91 6.68
N GLN A 25 -0.70 -53.46 5.60
CA GLN A 25 -1.79 -52.49 5.62
C GLN A 25 -3.06 -53.21 6.10
N MET A 26 -3.88 -52.53 6.90
CA MET A 26 -5.29 -52.82 7.03
C MET A 26 -6.09 -51.51 6.98
N VAL A 27 -7.22 -51.66 6.30
CA VAL A 27 -8.18 -50.67 5.82
C VAL A 27 -9.20 -50.32 6.91
N THR A 28 -9.94 -49.24 6.67
CA THR A 28 -11.31 -48.92 7.15
C THR A 28 -11.45 -48.21 8.50
N GLY A 29 -12.41 -47.27 8.54
CA GLY A 29 -13.06 -46.89 9.79
C GLY A 29 -13.50 -45.43 9.83
N ALA A 30 -14.78 -45.19 9.58
CA ALA A 30 -15.42 -43.88 9.48
C ALA A 30 -15.76 -43.23 10.85
N ASN A 31 -16.15 -41.96 10.73
CA ASN A 31 -17.08 -41.18 11.56
C ASN A 31 -16.67 -40.79 13.00
N GLY A 32 -16.79 -39.49 13.28
CA GLY A 32 -16.83 -38.98 14.64
C GLY A 32 -16.80 -37.46 14.70
N ALA A 33 -17.98 -36.85 14.63
CA ALA A 33 -18.19 -35.42 14.86
C ALA A 33 -17.70 -34.98 16.25
N SER A 34 -17.14 -33.78 16.35
CA SER A 34 -17.26 -32.91 17.53
C SER A 34 -16.78 -31.48 17.24
N VAL A 35 -17.75 -30.57 17.11
CA VAL A 35 -17.67 -29.17 17.56
C VAL A 35 -18.07 -29.23 19.05
N PRO A 36 -17.42 -28.54 20.02
CA PRO A 36 -17.41 -27.07 20.08
C PRO A 36 -16.19 -26.41 20.77
N GLY A 37 -16.12 -25.07 20.70
CA GLY A 37 -15.48 -24.29 21.77
C GLY A 37 -14.75 -23.02 21.31
N ASN A 38 -15.38 -21.88 21.55
CA ASN A 38 -14.78 -20.54 21.52
C ASN A 38 -13.61 -20.38 22.52
N GLY A 39 -12.69 -19.49 22.17
CA GLY A 39 -11.72 -18.80 23.05
C GLY A 39 -10.80 -17.98 22.15
N GLU A 40 -11.03 -16.69 21.91
CA GLU A 40 -10.72 -15.54 22.77
C GLU A 40 -9.32 -15.59 23.42
N ASN A 41 -8.47 -14.66 22.94
CA ASN A 41 -7.40 -13.93 23.64
C ASN A 41 -5.97 -14.51 23.70
N SER A 42 -5.06 -13.86 22.97
CA SER A 42 -3.78 -13.26 23.44
C SER A 42 -3.07 -12.72 22.18
N GLU A 43 -2.89 -11.42 21.92
CA GLU A 43 -2.25 -10.37 22.71
C GLU A 43 -0.96 -10.83 23.40
N THR A 44 0.14 -10.75 22.65
CA THR A 44 1.51 -10.54 23.11
C THR A 44 2.20 -9.74 21.99
N ASP A 45 2.32 -8.41 22.07
CA ASP A 45 3.37 -7.67 22.79
C ASP A 45 4.75 -8.28 22.60
N ASP A 46 5.50 -7.78 21.61
CA ASP A 46 6.95 -7.94 21.56
C ASP A 46 7.64 -6.60 21.28
N ASN A 47 8.64 -6.37 22.12
CA ASN A 47 9.18 -5.08 22.53
C ASN A 47 10.10 -4.42 21.50
N ASP A 48 9.90 -3.11 21.39
CA ASP A 48 10.73 -2.15 20.68
C ASP A 48 11.95 -1.78 21.54
N LEU A 49 13.14 -2.19 21.12
CA LEU A 49 14.40 -1.73 21.70
C LEU A 49 15.14 -0.88 20.66
N GLY A 50 14.91 0.43 20.74
CA GLY A 50 15.62 1.43 19.97
C GLY A 50 17.05 1.64 20.46
N ALA A 51 17.92 2.07 19.55
CA ALA A 51 19.24 2.60 19.87
C ALA A 51 19.54 3.84 19.02
N GLY A 52 20.04 4.88 19.68
CA GLY A 52 21.10 5.76 19.17
C GLY A 52 20.71 6.84 18.18
N HIS A 53 20.52 8.05 18.71
CA HIS A 53 20.53 9.32 18.00
C HIS A 53 21.98 9.73 17.65
N GLU A 54 22.23 10.32 16.47
CA GLU A 54 23.03 11.55 16.29
C GLU A 54 23.14 12.04 14.83
N ALA A 55 22.94 13.37 14.66
CA ALA A 55 23.31 14.29 13.57
C ALA A 55 22.83 13.96 12.12
N GLY A 56 22.08 14.80 11.40
CA GLY A 56 22.16 16.26 11.28
C GLY A 56 22.84 16.62 9.95
N LYS A 57 22.04 16.90 8.90
CA LYS A 57 22.43 17.71 7.71
C LYS A 57 21.21 18.04 6.85
N ALA A 58 21.05 19.33 6.55
CA ALA A 58 20.04 19.88 5.67
C ALA A 58 20.31 19.52 4.21
N TYR A 59 19.30 19.09 3.46
CA TYR A 59 19.38 18.94 2.02
C TYR A 59 18.09 19.39 1.32
N HIS A 60 18.31 20.03 0.17
CA HIS A 60 17.34 20.78 -0.61
C HIS A 60 16.30 19.90 -1.30
N LYS A 61 15.07 20.42 -1.35
CA LYS A 61 13.88 19.88 -2.02
C LYS A 61 14.17 19.60 -3.51
N ALA A 62 14.24 18.33 -3.89
CA ALA A 62 14.24 17.92 -5.29
C ALA A 62 12.83 18.05 -5.87
N GLN A 63 12.70 18.82 -6.96
CA GLN A 63 11.47 18.89 -7.73
C GLN A 63 11.40 17.69 -8.68
N VAL A 64 10.34 16.91 -8.59
CA VAL A 64 10.00 15.88 -9.57
C VAL A 64 9.19 16.56 -10.67
N GLN A 65 9.73 16.55 -11.90
CA GLN A 65 9.00 16.94 -13.10
C GLN A 65 8.22 15.72 -13.61
N VAL A 66 6.89 15.86 -13.66
CA VAL A 66 6.03 14.94 -14.42
C VAL A 66 5.98 15.43 -15.85
N ILE A 67 6.32 14.55 -16.79
CA ILE A 67 6.23 14.76 -18.23
C ILE A 67 4.74 14.95 -18.60
N PRO A 68 4.33 16.05 -19.27
CA PRO A 68 2.93 16.24 -19.66
C PRO A 68 2.53 15.24 -20.75
N ALA A 69 1.40 14.57 -20.55
CA ALA A 69 0.72 13.82 -21.59
C ALA A 69 0.26 14.79 -22.70
N LYS A 70 0.48 14.40 -23.95
CA LYS A 70 0.12 15.13 -25.16
C LYS A 70 -1.40 15.30 -25.24
N GLU A 71 -1.83 16.55 -25.35
CA GLU A 71 -3.23 16.95 -25.48
C GLU A 71 -3.83 16.38 -26.79
N ILE A 72 -4.95 15.67 -26.68
CA ILE A 72 -5.72 15.15 -27.82
C ILE A 72 -6.79 16.20 -28.15
N THR A 73 -6.70 16.77 -29.35
CA THR A 73 -7.66 17.72 -29.89
C THR A 73 -9.03 17.07 -30.10
N PRO A 74 -10.14 17.68 -29.66
CA PRO A 74 -11.49 17.20 -29.97
C PRO A 74 -11.85 17.40 -31.44
N ILE A 75 -12.48 16.39 -32.02
CA ILE A 75 -13.08 16.35 -33.37
C ILE A 75 -14.24 17.35 -33.41
N GLN A 76 -14.24 18.25 -34.40
CA GLN A 76 -15.34 19.19 -34.64
C GLN A 76 -16.51 18.47 -35.33
N ASP A 77 -17.66 18.43 -34.67
CA ASP A 77 -18.93 18.03 -35.28
C ASP A 77 -19.45 19.16 -36.18
N LEU A 78 -19.74 18.82 -37.44
CA LEU A 78 -20.22 19.74 -38.46
C LEU A 78 -21.76 19.83 -38.38
N THR A 79 -22.30 20.90 -37.82
CA THR A 79 -23.75 21.17 -37.82
C THR A 79 -24.09 22.38 -38.71
N THR A 80 -24.82 22.11 -39.78
CA THR A 80 -25.36 23.09 -40.74
C THR A 80 -26.50 23.88 -40.08
N THR A 81 -26.43 25.22 -40.06
CA THR A 81 -27.55 26.08 -39.61
C THR A 81 -27.87 27.15 -40.65
N THR A 82 -29.14 27.21 -41.02
CA THR A 82 -29.78 28.10 -42.00
C THR A 82 -29.85 29.55 -41.50
N THR A 83 -29.46 30.52 -42.34
CA THR A 83 -29.43 31.95 -42.02
C THR A 83 -30.79 32.62 -42.25
N THR A 84 -31.37 33.23 -41.21
CA THR A 84 -32.47 34.19 -41.33
C THR A 84 -32.01 35.55 -40.80
N THR A 85 -31.94 36.54 -41.68
CA THR A 85 -31.43 37.89 -41.38
C THR A 85 -32.52 38.71 -40.67
N THR A 86 -32.25 39.13 -39.44
CA THR A 86 -33.05 40.17 -38.76
C THR A 86 -32.10 41.17 -38.13
N THR A 87 -32.13 42.40 -38.62
CA THR A 87 -31.32 43.52 -38.15
C THR A 87 -31.85 43.96 -36.79
N THR A 88 -31.15 43.59 -35.72
CA THR A 88 -31.35 44.13 -34.37
C THR A 88 -30.00 44.57 -33.85
N THR A 89 -29.94 45.75 -33.25
CA THR A 89 -28.71 46.38 -32.76
C THR A 89 -28.11 45.55 -31.62
N THR A 90 -27.14 44.70 -31.97
CA THR A 90 -26.49 43.74 -31.06
C THR A 90 -25.37 44.42 -30.26
N LEU A 91 -25.50 44.45 -28.94
CA LEU A 91 -24.36 44.65 -28.04
C LEU A 91 -23.44 43.43 -28.14
N ALA A 92 -22.13 43.66 -28.17
CA ALA A 92 -21.13 42.62 -28.37
C ALA A 92 -21.34 41.41 -27.42
N PRO A 93 -21.24 40.17 -27.92
CA PRO A 93 -21.36 38.97 -27.09
C PRO A 93 -20.20 38.95 -26.09
N VAL A 94 -20.55 39.05 -24.80
CA VAL A 94 -19.61 38.82 -23.70
C VAL A 94 -19.24 37.34 -23.75
N ALA A 95 -17.98 37.03 -24.04
CA ALA A 95 -17.48 35.66 -24.03
C ALA A 95 -17.80 35.01 -22.67
N PRO A 96 -18.25 33.74 -22.64
CA PRO A 96 -18.46 33.03 -21.39
C PRO A 96 -17.12 32.94 -20.65
N VAL A 97 -17.07 33.54 -19.47
CA VAL A 97 -15.93 33.42 -18.56
C VAL A 97 -15.93 32.00 -18.03
N GLU A 98 -15.10 31.12 -18.59
CA GLU A 98 -14.83 29.81 -18.00
C GLU A 98 -14.02 30.01 -16.72
N ILE A 99 -14.72 30.06 -15.58
CA ILE A 99 -14.08 30.08 -14.27
C ILE A 99 -13.56 28.66 -14.01
N SER A 100 -12.28 28.42 -14.31
CA SER A 100 -11.58 27.21 -13.91
C SER A 100 -11.29 27.26 -12.41
N VAL A 101 -12.18 26.68 -11.61
CA VAL A 101 -11.92 26.49 -10.17
C VAL A 101 -10.93 25.35 -10.01
N THR A 102 -9.68 25.67 -9.65
CA THR A 102 -8.66 24.67 -9.36
C THR A 102 -8.77 24.29 -7.89
N ILE A 103 -9.36 23.12 -7.60
CA ILE A 103 -9.51 22.60 -6.23
C ILE A 103 -8.17 22.08 -5.75
N LYS A 104 -7.77 22.45 -4.52
CA LYS A 104 -6.50 22.00 -3.95
C LYS A 104 -6.60 20.52 -3.58
N LYS A 105 -5.69 19.70 -4.12
CA LYS A 105 -5.59 18.28 -3.76
C LYS A 105 -4.83 18.10 -2.44
N VAL A 106 -5.24 17.11 -1.65
CA VAL A 106 -4.51 16.67 -0.46
C VAL A 106 -3.37 15.75 -0.88
N GLU A 107 -2.16 16.04 -0.42
CA GLU A 107 -0.98 15.21 -0.70
C GLU A 107 -0.94 14.02 0.26
N VAL A 108 -0.98 12.80 -0.28
CA VAL A 108 -1.00 11.56 0.50
C VAL A 108 0.14 10.65 0.05
N SER A 109 0.99 10.24 0.99
CA SER A 109 1.95 9.16 0.78
C SER A 109 1.64 7.97 1.68
N VAL A 110 1.66 6.77 1.11
CA VAL A 110 1.38 5.50 1.80
C VAL A 110 2.62 4.61 1.71
N ILE A 111 3.30 4.39 2.83
CA ILE A 111 4.41 3.44 2.94
C ILE A 111 3.89 2.20 3.68
N TYR A 112 3.95 1.04 3.04
CA TYR A 112 3.35 -0.19 3.57
C TYR A 112 4.12 -1.44 3.15
N GLU A 113 3.75 -2.57 3.74
CA GLU A 113 4.29 -3.90 3.43
C GLU A 113 3.16 -4.80 2.98
N SER A 114 3.39 -5.54 1.90
CA SER A 114 2.39 -6.43 1.30
C SER A 114 1.89 -7.49 2.28
N HIS A 115 2.73 -8.02 3.20
CA HIS A 115 2.33 -9.07 4.15
C HIS A 115 1.96 -8.58 5.55
N CYS A 116 2.21 -7.32 5.90
CA CYS A 116 1.81 -6.80 7.20
C CYS A 116 0.26 -6.73 7.31
N PRO A 117 -0.36 -7.31 8.35
CA PRO A 117 -1.81 -7.36 8.47
C PRO A 117 -2.47 -5.97 8.58
N PHE A 118 -1.83 -5.02 9.26
CA PHE A 118 -2.32 -3.64 9.37
C PHE A 118 -2.24 -2.90 8.03
N SER A 119 -1.12 -3.07 7.33
CA SER A 119 -0.90 -2.53 5.99
C SER A 119 -1.96 -3.01 5.01
N ARG A 120 -2.17 -4.33 4.96
CA ARG A 120 -3.20 -4.97 4.14
C ARG A 120 -4.58 -4.42 4.44
N ARG A 121 -4.97 -4.39 5.71
CA ARG A 121 -6.27 -3.84 6.16
C ARG A 121 -6.46 -2.40 5.75
N PHE A 122 -5.43 -1.57 5.83
CA PHE A 122 -5.48 -0.20 5.34
C PHE A 122 -5.72 -0.15 3.83
N MET A 123 -4.98 -0.93 3.03
CA MET A 123 -5.10 -0.90 1.57
C MET A 123 -6.52 -1.24 1.09
N TYR A 124 -7.08 -2.37 1.53
CA TYR A 124 -8.41 -2.80 1.08
C TYR A 124 -9.56 -2.12 1.83
N GLY A 125 -9.37 -1.79 3.11
CA GLY A 125 -10.46 -1.33 3.99
C GLY A 125 -10.54 0.18 4.16
N GLN A 126 -9.45 0.91 3.95
CA GLN A 126 -9.39 2.37 4.16
C GLN A 126 -9.03 3.11 2.86
N LEU A 127 -7.91 2.76 2.22
CA LEU A 127 -7.41 3.48 1.05
C LEU A 127 -8.32 3.32 -0.16
N TYR A 128 -8.57 2.09 -0.62
CA TYR A 128 -9.38 1.86 -1.83
C TYR A 128 -10.78 2.49 -1.77
N PRO A 129 -11.62 2.25 -0.75
CA PRO A 129 -12.96 2.86 -0.70
C PRO A 129 -12.91 4.39 -0.57
N THR A 130 -11.87 4.95 0.05
CA THR A 130 -11.67 6.41 0.12
C THR A 130 -11.27 6.96 -1.25
N TYR A 131 -10.32 6.31 -1.92
CA TYR A 131 -9.82 6.73 -3.23
C TYR A 131 -10.90 6.68 -4.31
N GLN A 132 -11.80 5.68 -4.26
CA GLN A 132 -12.98 5.63 -5.14
C GLN A 132 -13.84 6.90 -5.07
N LYS A 133 -13.92 7.52 -3.89
CA LYS A 133 -14.70 8.74 -3.66
C LYS A 133 -13.89 10.00 -3.92
N MET A 134 -12.61 9.98 -3.56
CA MET A 134 -11.80 11.19 -3.39
C MET A 134 -10.63 11.30 -4.37
N LYS A 135 -10.55 10.44 -5.40
CA LYS A 135 -9.44 10.42 -6.37
C LYS A 135 -9.13 11.79 -7.01
N ASP A 136 -10.15 12.61 -7.25
CA ASP A 136 -9.99 13.92 -7.89
C ASP A 136 -9.49 15.00 -6.92
N PHE A 137 -9.51 14.71 -5.61
CA PHE A 137 -9.13 15.60 -4.51
C PHE A 137 -7.88 15.11 -3.76
N MET A 138 -7.23 14.06 -4.26
CA MET A 138 -6.08 13.43 -3.63
C MET A 138 -4.96 13.27 -4.64
N ASN A 139 -3.76 13.70 -4.27
CA ASN A 139 -2.54 13.31 -4.96
C ASN A 139 -1.92 12.15 -4.17
N LEU A 140 -1.88 10.95 -4.76
CA LEU A 140 -1.58 9.72 -4.05
C LEU A 140 -0.24 9.12 -4.50
N THR A 141 0.66 8.93 -3.55
CA THR A 141 1.92 8.18 -3.70
C THR A 141 1.83 6.88 -2.89
N ILE A 142 2.14 5.74 -3.51
CA ILE A 142 2.09 4.42 -2.88
C ILE A 142 3.47 3.77 -2.97
N LEU A 143 4.00 3.33 -1.84
CA LEU A 143 5.35 2.79 -1.69
C LEU A 143 5.31 1.43 -0.96
N PRO A 144 5.16 0.31 -1.70
CA PRO A 144 5.27 -1.05 -1.15
C PRO A 144 6.74 -1.36 -0.83
N PHE A 145 7.15 -1.11 0.41
CA PHE A 145 8.53 -1.34 0.88
C PHE A 145 8.58 -1.45 2.41
N GLY A 146 7.94 -0.50 3.10
CA GLY A 146 7.78 -0.54 4.54
C GLY A 146 9.10 -0.56 5.30
N LYS A 147 9.29 -1.60 6.13
CA LYS A 147 10.48 -1.79 6.98
C LYS A 147 11.56 -2.65 6.31
N ALA A 148 11.42 -2.95 5.01
CA ALA A 148 12.44 -3.65 4.27
C ALA A 148 13.78 -2.89 4.29
N ARG A 149 14.87 -3.64 4.09
CA ARG A 149 16.25 -3.13 4.08
C ARG A 149 16.96 -3.60 2.83
N ILE A 150 17.90 -2.78 2.38
CA ILE A 150 18.80 -3.11 1.26
C ILE A 150 20.22 -2.92 1.76
N ASP A 151 21.01 -4.00 1.76
CA ASP A 151 22.37 -3.97 2.33
C ASP A 151 23.33 -3.08 1.55
N ASN A 152 23.24 -3.12 0.22
CA ASN A 152 24.02 -2.26 -0.68
C ASN A 152 23.19 -1.85 -1.90
N VAL A 153 22.65 -0.62 -1.86
CA VAL A 153 21.82 -0.04 -2.94
C VAL A 153 22.56 0.21 -4.25
N SER A 154 23.90 0.14 -4.24
CA SER A 154 24.76 0.32 -5.42
C SER A 154 25.27 -0.99 -5.99
N ALA A 155 24.94 -2.14 -5.36
CA ALA A 155 25.27 -3.44 -5.92
C ALA A 155 24.45 -3.70 -7.20
N GLU A 156 25.00 -4.48 -8.12
CA GLU A 156 24.29 -4.94 -9.32
C GLU A 156 23.06 -5.79 -8.96
N HIS A 157 23.20 -6.63 -7.92
CA HIS A 157 22.15 -7.48 -7.37
C HIS A 157 21.98 -7.19 -5.87
N PRO A 158 21.30 -6.09 -5.51
CA PRO A 158 21.13 -5.69 -4.12
C PRO A 158 20.30 -6.73 -3.36
N HIS A 159 20.80 -7.18 -2.20
CA HIS A 159 20.06 -8.06 -1.33
C HIS A 159 18.97 -7.26 -0.58
N ILE A 160 17.72 -7.69 -0.73
CA ILE A 160 16.55 -7.06 -0.10
C ILE A 160 16.04 -8.00 1.00
N THR A 161 15.96 -7.48 2.22
CA THR A 161 15.41 -8.20 3.37
C THR A 161 14.10 -7.57 3.82
N CYS A 162 13.05 -8.37 3.95
CA CYS A 162 11.72 -7.94 4.40
C CYS A 162 11.37 -8.58 5.75
N GLN A 163 10.50 -7.93 6.54
CA GLN A 163 10.19 -8.38 7.92
C GLN A 163 9.46 -9.73 7.94
N HIS A 164 8.54 -9.95 7.00
CA HIS A 164 7.77 -11.19 6.88
C HIS A 164 8.38 -12.16 5.83
N GLY A 165 9.69 -12.06 5.59
CA GLY A 165 10.44 -12.97 4.72
C GLY A 165 10.30 -12.71 3.22
N SER A 166 10.78 -13.65 2.40
CA SER A 166 10.89 -13.49 0.94
C SER A 166 9.55 -13.26 0.25
N ASN A 167 8.47 -13.85 0.75
CA ASN A 167 7.14 -13.68 0.19
C ASN A 167 6.64 -12.23 0.30
N GLU A 168 7.04 -11.50 1.34
CA GLU A 168 6.77 -10.06 1.42
C GLU A 168 7.56 -9.29 0.37
N CYS A 169 8.85 -9.61 0.20
CA CYS A 169 9.65 -8.94 -0.83
C CYS A 169 9.07 -9.17 -2.23
N THR A 170 8.65 -10.40 -2.56
CA THR A 170 7.96 -10.70 -3.82
C THR A 170 6.65 -9.95 -3.94
N GLY A 171 5.85 -9.88 -2.88
CA GLY A 171 4.60 -9.12 -2.85
C GLY A 171 4.82 -7.61 -3.08
N ASN A 172 5.78 -7.02 -2.38
CA ASN A 172 6.14 -5.60 -2.52
C ASN A 172 6.58 -5.29 -3.96
N MET A 173 7.40 -6.16 -4.55
CA MET A 173 7.88 -6.02 -5.93
C MET A 173 6.74 -6.15 -6.96
N MET A 174 5.84 -7.11 -6.75
CA MET A 174 4.67 -7.30 -7.60
C MET A 174 3.72 -6.10 -7.53
N GLU A 175 3.40 -5.60 -6.33
CA GLU A 175 2.55 -4.42 -6.13
C GLU A 175 3.21 -3.16 -6.72
N THR A 176 4.53 -3.04 -6.63
CA THR A 176 5.29 -1.97 -7.30
C THR A 176 5.13 -2.06 -8.81
N CYS A 177 5.29 -3.25 -9.40
CA CYS A 177 5.10 -3.43 -10.84
C CYS A 177 3.66 -3.18 -11.31
N VAL A 178 2.64 -3.49 -10.50
CA VAL A 178 1.26 -3.09 -10.81
C VAL A 178 1.12 -1.57 -10.91
N LEU A 179 1.78 -0.81 -10.03
CA LEU A 179 1.78 0.67 -10.09
C LEU A 179 2.44 1.22 -11.36
N HIS A 180 3.47 0.53 -11.89
CA HIS A 180 4.12 0.92 -13.14
C HIS A 180 3.34 0.52 -14.41
N VAL A 181 2.64 -0.62 -14.37
CA VAL A 181 1.92 -1.15 -15.54
C VAL A 181 0.53 -0.51 -15.71
N ALA A 182 -0.15 -0.22 -14.60
CA ALA A 182 -1.49 0.36 -14.66
C ALA A 182 -1.48 1.81 -15.16
N GLN A 183 -2.26 2.09 -16.21
CA GLN A 183 -2.38 3.45 -16.77
C GLN A 183 -3.18 4.40 -15.87
N GLU A 184 -4.13 3.85 -15.11
CA GLU A 184 -4.97 4.61 -14.19
C GLU A 184 -4.68 4.24 -12.74
N THR A 185 -4.47 5.24 -11.89
CA THR A 185 -4.21 5.04 -10.47
C THR A 185 -5.37 4.30 -9.78
N ILE A 186 -6.63 4.55 -10.16
CA ILE A 186 -7.78 3.83 -9.56
C ILE A 186 -7.74 2.33 -9.87
N THR A 187 -7.27 1.97 -11.07
CA THR A 187 -7.10 0.57 -11.46
C THR A 187 -5.96 -0.07 -10.67
N ALA A 188 -4.83 0.63 -10.52
CA ALA A 188 -3.72 0.16 -9.68
C ALA A 188 -4.17 -0.07 -8.23
N VAL A 189 -4.82 0.93 -7.60
CA VAL A 189 -5.30 0.86 -6.22
C VAL A 189 -6.30 -0.29 -6.05
N LYS A 190 -7.19 -0.53 -7.03
CA LYS A 190 -8.12 -1.68 -7.00
C LYS A 190 -7.37 -3.01 -6.99
N ILE A 191 -6.35 -3.17 -7.83
CA ILE A 191 -5.56 -4.41 -7.91
C ILE A 191 -4.77 -4.61 -6.62
N LEU A 192 -4.07 -3.58 -6.12
CA LEU A 192 -3.32 -3.62 -4.86
C LEU A 192 -4.24 -3.97 -3.67
N ALA A 193 -5.43 -3.37 -3.60
CA ALA A 193 -6.42 -3.70 -2.58
C ALA A 193 -6.90 -5.16 -2.68
N CYS A 194 -7.13 -5.67 -3.88
CA CYS A 194 -7.44 -7.08 -4.09
C CYS A 194 -6.30 -7.97 -3.59
N MET A 195 -5.04 -7.68 -3.95
CA MET A 195 -3.87 -8.45 -3.52
C MET A 195 -3.73 -8.44 -2.00
N SER A 196 -3.84 -7.26 -1.39
CA SER A 196 -3.80 -7.06 0.06
C SER A 196 -4.93 -7.79 0.81
N SER A 197 -6.09 -8.00 0.17
CA SER A 197 -7.20 -8.76 0.77
C SER A 197 -6.93 -10.28 0.85
N ASN A 198 -6.00 -10.80 0.06
CA ASN A 198 -5.61 -12.20 0.07
C ASN A 198 -4.63 -12.48 1.23
N SER A 199 -4.68 -13.68 1.84
CA SER A 199 -3.70 -14.10 2.86
C SER A 199 -2.30 -14.32 2.29
N GLN A 200 -2.18 -14.52 0.98
CA GLN A 200 -0.92 -14.67 0.24
C GLN A 200 -0.85 -13.63 -0.90
N PRO A 201 -0.54 -12.35 -0.60
CA PRO A 201 -0.52 -11.27 -1.59
C PRO A 201 0.40 -11.53 -2.78
N HIS A 202 1.56 -12.14 -2.52
CA HIS A 202 2.55 -12.55 -3.53
C HIS A 202 2.06 -13.58 -4.57
N LEU A 203 0.89 -14.20 -4.37
CA LEU A 203 0.28 -15.14 -5.32
C LEU A 203 -1.05 -14.61 -5.89
N ALA A 204 -1.51 -13.45 -5.42
CA ALA A 204 -2.85 -12.96 -5.72
C ALA A 204 -2.95 -12.20 -7.05
N GLY A 205 -1.82 -11.70 -7.56
CA GLY A 205 -1.73 -10.88 -8.77
C GLY A 205 -2.53 -11.39 -9.97
N PRO A 206 -2.34 -12.66 -10.43
CA PRO A 206 -3.04 -13.18 -11.59
C PRO A 206 -4.57 -13.05 -11.51
N LYS A 207 -5.14 -13.37 -10.34
CA LYS A 207 -6.58 -13.26 -10.11
C LYS A 207 -7.03 -11.81 -9.97
N CYS A 208 -6.22 -10.97 -9.35
CA CYS A 208 -6.58 -9.58 -9.04
C CYS A 208 -6.58 -8.65 -10.26
N VAL A 209 -5.90 -9.02 -11.34
CA VAL A 209 -5.94 -8.28 -12.61
C VAL A 209 -7.12 -8.68 -13.50
N GLU A 210 -7.80 -9.78 -13.22
CA GLU A 210 -8.97 -10.24 -14.00
C GLU A 210 -10.06 -9.16 -14.03
N GLY A 211 -10.58 -8.88 -15.23
CA GLY A 211 -11.60 -7.85 -15.42
C GLY A 211 -11.10 -6.41 -15.22
N THR A 212 -9.78 -6.19 -15.23
CA THR A 212 -9.16 -4.86 -15.28
C THR A 212 -8.49 -4.64 -16.65
N SER A 213 -7.98 -3.43 -16.88
CA SER A 213 -7.20 -3.11 -18.08
C SER A 213 -5.75 -3.64 -18.03
N VAL A 214 -5.28 -4.12 -16.87
CA VAL A 214 -3.92 -4.63 -16.67
C VAL A 214 -3.86 -6.11 -17.02
N LYS A 215 -2.84 -6.53 -17.77
CA LYS A 215 -2.59 -7.95 -18.05
C LYS A 215 -1.54 -8.51 -17.11
N TRP A 216 -1.80 -9.71 -16.59
CA TRP A 216 -0.84 -10.39 -15.70
C TRP A 216 0.53 -10.57 -16.33
N THR A 217 0.58 -10.88 -17.63
CA THR A 217 1.83 -11.05 -18.38
C THR A 217 2.70 -9.79 -18.39
N GLU A 218 2.10 -8.60 -18.37
CA GLU A 218 2.83 -7.32 -18.34
C GLU A 218 3.40 -7.06 -16.94
N VAL A 219 2.64 -7.38 -15.90
CA VAL A 219 3.10 -7.30 -14.50
C VAL A 219 4.25 -8.28 -14.27
N GLN A 220 4.11 -9.54 -14.69
CA GLN A 220 5.16 -10.55 -14.55
C GLN A 220 6.43 -10.13 -15.28
N LYS A 221 6.31 -9.65 -16.53
CA LYS A 221 7.45 -9.13 -17.29
C LYS A 221 8.15 -7.97 -16.56
N CYS A 222 7.38 -7.05 -15.97
CA CYS A 222 7.95 -5.97 -15.15
C CYS A 222 8.72 -6.52 -13.95
N VAL A 223 8.18 -7.52 -13.25
CA VAL A 223 8.85 -8.13 -12.09
C VAL A 223 10.19 -8.73 -12.51
N ASP A 224 10.21 -9.45 -13.63
CA ASP A 224 11.39 -10.16 -14.12
C ASP A 224 12.46 -9.20 -14.66
N GLU A 225 12.08 -8.15 -15.41
CA GLU A 225 13.01 -7.24 -16.08
C GLU A 225 13.42 -6.03 -15.22
N HIS A 226 12.53 -5.54 -14.36
CA HIS A 226 12.69 -4.25 -13.67
C HIS A 226 12.43 -4.30 -12.16
N GLY A 227 11.92 -5.42 -11.61
CA GLY A 227 11.44 -5.49 -10.23
C GLY A 227 12.48 -5.05 -9.18
N THR A 228 13.72 -5.51 -9.30
CA THR A 228 14.82 -5.13 -8.40
C THR A 228 15.14 -3.63 -8.49
N GLN A 229 15.20 -3.08 -9.71
CA GLN A 229 15.45 -1.65 -9.92
C GLN A 229 14.36 -0.81 -9.26
N TYR A 230 13.09 -1.11 -9.51
CA TYR A 230 11.98 -0.34 -8.98
C TYR A 230 11.88 -0.44 -7.45
N ILE A 231 12.17 -1.60 -6.85
CA ILE A 231 12.22 -1.68 -5.38
C ILE A 231 13.33 -0.81 -4.78
N VAL A 232 14.49 -0.69 -5.44
CA VAL A 232 15.54 0.24 -4.99
C VAL A 232 15.08 1.70 -5.10
N GLU A 233 14.33 2.06 -6.14
CA GLU A 233 13.75 3.40 -6.31
C GLU A 233 12.71 3.70 -5.23
N VAL A 234 11.79 2.77 -4.97
CA VAL A 234 10.79 2.87 -3.89
C VAL A 234 11.46 2.97 -2.53
N ALA A 235 12.56 2.24 -2.30
CA ALA A 235 13.35 2.34 -1.07
C ALA A 235 13.94 3.74 -0.87
N LYS A 236 14.59 4.29 -1.90
CA LYS A 236 15.13 5.66 -1.89
C LYS A 236 14.05 6.70 -1.62
N GLN A 237 12.89 6.54 -2.26
CA GLN A 237 11.77 7.45 -2.03
C GLN A 237 11.24 7.33 -0.59
N THR A 238 11.10 6.11 -0.07
CA THR A 238 10.70 5.83 1.31
C THR A 238 11.65 6.52 2.29
N TRP A 239 12.96 6.35 2.13
CA TRP A 239 13.96 6.95 3.02
C TRP A 239 14.05 8.47 2.91
N SER A 240 13.68 9.05 1.78
CA SER A 240 13.60 10.52 1.65
C SER A 240 12.41 11.12 2.42
N LEU A 241 11.31 10.37 2.55
CA LEU A 241 10.13 10.76 3.35
C LEU A 241 10.30 10.40 4.83
N GLN A 242 10.93 9.27 5.11
CA GLN A 242 11.17 8.75 6.45
C GLN A 242 12.42 7.86 6.47
N SER A 243 13.51 8.37 7.05
CA SER A 243 14.79 7.65 7.14
C SER A 243 14.69 6.33 7.91
N TYR A 244 13.83 6.27 8.93
CA TYR A 244 13.57 5.07 9.71
C TYR A 244 12.06 4.81 9.86
N VAL A 245 11.57 3.75 9.23
CA VAL A 245 10.16 3.31 9.31
C VAL A 245 10.02 2.35 10.51
N ALA A 246 9.50 2.85 11.63
CA ALA A 246 9.29 2.04 12.84
C ALA A 246 8.04 1.15 12.76
N ARG A 247 6.97 1.68 12.14
CA ARG A 247 5.64 1.07 12.01
C ARG A 247 5.11 1.24 10.61
N VAL A 248 4.26 0.30 10.21
CA VAL A 248 3.51 0.32 8.95
C VAL A 248 2.04 -0.09 9.22
N PRO A 249 1.07 0.44 8.46
CA PRO A 249 1.24 1.40 7.37
C PRO A 249 1.59 2.79 7.91
N LEU A 250 2.57 3.45 7.28
CA LEU A 250 2.92 4.83 7.58
C LEU A 250 2.26 5.74 6.55
N ILE A 251 1.36 6.58 7.04
CA ILE A 251 0.58 7.51 6.21
C ILE A 251 1.09 8.92 6.46
N ILE A 252 1.37 9.64 5.38
CA ILE A 252 1.81 11.04 5.41
C ILE A 252 0.77 11.87 4.67
N MET A 253 0.20 12.88 5.31
CA MET A 253 -0.84 13.74 4.76
C MET A 253 -0.44 15.20 4.84
N ASP A 254 -0.27 15.88 3.70
CA ASP A 254 0.28 17.23 3.61
C ASP A 254 1.57 17.41 4.42
N GLY A 255 2.42 16.37 4.42
CA GLY A 255 3.66 16.32 5.20
C GLY A 255 3.50 15.96 6.69
N MET A 256 2.27 15.85 7.21
CA MET A 256 1.99 15.43 8.58
C MET A 256 2.00 13.91 8.70
N LYS A 257 2.65 13.40 9.76
CA LYS A 257 2.80 11.95 10.05
C LYS A 257 2.81 11.68 11.57
N ASP A 258 2.08 12.51 12.32
CA ASP A 258 1.98 12.38 13.78
C ASP A 258 1.02 11.26 14.20
N ASN A 259 0.91 11.04 15.51
CA ASN A 259 0.04 10.02 16.10
C ASN A 259 -1.44 10.20 15.71
N TYR A 260 -1.89 11.43 15.40
CA TYR A 260 -3.26 11.68 14.97
C TYR A 260 -3.48 11.11 13.57
N VAL A 261 -2.58 11.42 12.63
CA VAL A 261 -2.62 10.87 11.27
C VAL A 261 -2.51 9.35 11.30
N GLU A 262 -1.54 8.80 12.03
CA GLU A 262 -1.32 7.34 12.12
C GLU A 262 -2.56 6.59 12.63
N TYR A 263 -3.20 7.11 13.68
CA TYR A 263 -4.39 6.50 14.28
C TYR A 263 -5.62 6.64 13.38
N TYR A 264 -5.93 7.86 12.91
CA TYR A 264 -7.17 8.11 12.18
C TYR A 264 -7.11 7.60 10.74
N ALA A 265 -5.93 7.50 10.12
CA ALA A 265 -5.82 6.90 8.79
C ALA A 265 -6.22 5.41 8.80
N GLN A 266 -5.97 4.69 9.89
CA GLN A 266 -6.37 3.28 10.00
C GLN A 266 -7.83 3.11 10.47
N LYS A 267 -8.43 4.14 11.07
CA LYS A 267 -9.78 4.10 11.64
C LYS A 267 -10.86 4.64 10.69
N ASP A 268 -10.62 5.81 10.10
CA ASP A 268 -11.55 6.52 9.23
C ASP A 268 -10.76 7.46 8.29
N PHE A 269 -10.07 6.86 7.32
CA PHE A 269 -9.19 7.59 6.40
C PHE A 269 -9.95 8.63 5.57
N PHE A 270 -11.18 8.32 5.15
CA PHE A 270 -12.03 9.26 4.43
C PHE A 270 -12.29 10.53 5.25
N ARG A 271 -12.67 10.38 6.52
CA ARG A 271 -12.86 11.53 7.42
C ARG A 271 -11.57 12.32 7.59
N LEU A 272 -10.44 11.63 7.80
CA LEU A 272 -9.15 12.29 7.96
C LEU A 272 -8.80 13.12 6.73
N LEU A 273 -8.97 12.57 5.52
CA LEU A 273 -8.78 13.29 4.25
C LEU A 273 -9.66 14.53 4.17
N CYS A 274 -10.93 14.41 4.54
CA CYS A 274 -11.84 15.54 4.56
C CYS A 274 -11.43 16.63 5.56
N GLU A 275 -10.74 16.30 6.65
CA GLU A 275 -10.25 17.31 7.59
C GLU A 275 -9.13 18.19 6.99
N HIS A 276 -8.44 17.69 5.96
CA HIS A 276 -7.40 18.38 5.19
C HIS A 276 -7.92 19.18 3.97
N VAL A 277 -9.18 18.97 3.56
CA VAL A 277 -9.81 19.77 2.50
C VAL A 277 -10.14 21.17 3.02
N PRO A 278 -9.80 22.25 2.28
CA PRO A 278 -10.18 23.62 2.64
C PRO A 278 -11.69 23.78 2.85
N TYR A 279 -12.08 24.64 3.80
CA TYR A 279 -13.50 24.79 4.14
C TYR A 279 -14.33 25.34 2.98
N GLU A 280 -13.73 26.22 2.19
CA GLU A 280 -14.34 26.89 1.03
C GLU A 280 -14.60 25.90 -0.12
N GLU A 281 -13.80 24.83 -0.20
CA GLU A 281 -13.89 23.79 -1.23
C GLU A 281 -14.74 22.60 -0.75
N TYR A 282 -15.09 22.55 0.52
CA TYR A 282 -15.67 21.39 1.17
C TYR A 282 -17.01 20.93 0.55
N ASP A 283 -17.87 21.88 0.19
CA ASP A 283 -19.17 21.64 -0.45
C ASP A 283 -19.04 21.15 -1.89
N GLN A 284 -17.86 21.30 -2.50
CA GLN A 284 -17.53 20.81 -3.84
C GLN A 284 -16.95 19.39 -3.82
N THR A 285 -16.77 18.82 -2.62
CA THR A 285 -16.20 17.47 -2.44
C THR A 285 -17.25 16.53 -1.82
N PRO A 286 -17.04 15.20 -1.92
CA PRO A 286 -17.81 14.21 -1.16
C PRO A 286 -17.76 14.39 0.37
N CYS A 287 -16.91 15.27 0.89
CA CYS A 287 -16.80 15.54 2.31
C CYS A 287 -18.02 16.23 2.90
N SER A 288 -18.81 16.97 2.13
CA SER A 288 -20.00 17.71 2.59
C SER A 288 -20.93 16.90 3.50
N ALA A 289 -21.10 15.60 3.24
CA ALA A 289 -21.87 14.67 4.09
C ALA A 289 -21.32 14.49 5.51
N SER A 290 -20.04 14.84 5.75
CA SER A 290 -19.36 14.73 7.04
C SER A 290 -19.40 16.02 7.89
N LEU A 291 -19.93 17.13 7.37
CA LEU A 291 -20.07 18.43 8.06
C LEU A 291 -20.90 18.36 9.36
N GLY A 292 -21.90 17.48 9.41
CA GLY A 292 -22.82 17.36 10.56
C GLY A 292 -22.11 17.08 11.90
N ARG A 293 -20.88 16.55 11.86
CA ARG A 293 -20.09 16.26 13.07
C ARG A 293 -19.12 17.39 13.46
N ARG A 294 -18.67 18.24 12.53
CA ARG A 294 -17.69 19.32 12.82
C ARG A 294 -18.34 20.48 13.58
N ARG A 295 -19.59 20.84 13.24
CA ARG A 295 -20.37 21.88 13.95
C ARG A 295 -20.69 21.54 15.41
N ARG A 296 -20.74 20.25 15.78
CA ARG A 296 -20.99 19.81 17.16
C ARG A 296 -19.74 19.80 18.06
N ARG A 297 -18.53 19.84 17.50
CA ARG A 297 -17.27 19.90 18.27
C ARG A 297 -16.79 21.33 18.55
N ARG A 298 -17.35 22.33 17.85
CA ARG A 298 -17.06 23.77 18.04
C ARG A 298 -18.10 24.49 18.93
N ARG A 299 -19.09 23.77 19.46
CA ARG A 299 -20.01 24.22 20.49
C ARG A 299 -19.72 23.44 21.76
#